data_AF-A0A1Y2EHG2-F1
#
_entry.id   AF-A0A1Y2EHG2-F1
#
_cell.length_a   1.000
_cell.length_b   1.000
_cell.length_c   1.000
_cell.angle_alpha   90.00
_cell.angle_beta   90.00
_cell.angle_gamma   90.00
#
_symmetry.space_group_name_H-M   'P 1'
#
loop_
_entity.id
_entity.type
_entity.pdbx_description
1 polymer ?
#
loop_
_entity_poly.entity_id
_entity_poly.type
_entity_poly.pdbx_seq_one_letter_code
_entity_poly.pdbx_strand_id
1 'polypeptide(L)'
;MVKPGQDNIDEIAEVVGLPGDVFGIEEDHDIKYKTLSWKMVAMLMITEIVSNGMLSLPSSFAAVGIVPGVAVVFFLGAFGTYTAWALIQFKLRHPEVHNMGDAGYILFGPLGREILGGGTILFAICATGSQLLAGQLALSTLSNNSVCALGFTGILSLITTIFSFPRTLGNISWISVVAAASIILAGILGMAGAGASSIAPGNIAIAVTSNFTDAFISITNPVFAFAGHFMFFILISEMRRPQDAMKAAWVLQIVATGFYIIFASVTYWYIGAEVQSPSLLSLSPLWAKISFGVALPNFLIAGSLYSHTAAKLVFIRVFRNSHHVHSHTFSGWSLWTLLILIANVAAFVFAAGIPIFNYLVGITASLFAAWYTYGLAGAFWLHDAYHFEGGYSAWSKQPFMFVINVLTILAGGFICVGGLYATIASLIAASDAGELATPFQC
;
A
#
# COMPACT_ATOMS: atom_id res chain seq x y z
N MET A 1 -37.67 -27.92 22.40
CA MET A 1 -37.11 -26.82 21.58
C MET A 1 -35.60 -26.85 21.77
N VAL A 2 -34.90 -27.48 20.83
CA VAL A 2 -33.43 -27.59 20.83
C VAL A 2 -32.89 -26.24 20.37
N LYS A 3 -32.07 -25.56 21.19
CA LYS A 3 -31.32 -24.39 20.74
C LYS A 3 -30.38 -24.87 19.63
N PRO A 4 -30.38 -24.28 18.43
CA PRO A 4 -29.39 -24.64 17.41
C PRO A 4 -28.01 -24.36 17.99
N GLY A 5 -27.10 -25.33 17.86
CA GLY A 5 -25.70 -25.18 18.27
C GLY A 5 -25.04 -24.05 17.50
N GLN A 6 -24.05 -23.40 18.12
CA GLN A 6 -23.25 -22.33 17.51
C GLN A 6 -22.74 -22.72 16.11
N ASP A 7 -22.39 -24.00 15.92
CA ASP A 7 -21.95 -24.57 14.64
C ASP A 7 -23.00 -24.45 13.52
N ASN A 8 -24.30 -24.57 13.83
CA ASN A 8 -25.38 -24.40 12.84
C ASN A 8 -25.53 -22.93 12.41
N ILE A 9 -25.18 -21.97 13.28
CA ILE A 9 -25.25 -20.53 12.93
C ILE A 9 -24.08 -20.16 12.03
N ASP A 10 -22.90 -20.72 12.31
CA ASP A 10 -21.69 -20.51 11.49
C ASP A 10 -21.83 -21.17 10.10
N GLU A 11 -22.47 -22.35 10.01
CA GLU A 11 -22.77 -23.03 8.75
C GLU A 11 -23.86 -22.30 7.94
N ILE A 12 -24.90 -21.77 8.60
CA ILE A 12 -25.93 -20.93 7.95
C ILE A 12 -25.34 -19.58 7.49
N ALA A 13 -24.39 -18.99 8.23
CA ALA A 13 -23.69 -17.78 7.81
C ALA A 13 -22.75 -18.04 6.61
N GLU A 14 -22.22 -19.26 6.47
CA GLU A 14 -21.42 -19.69 5.33
C GLU A 14 -22.27 -19.85 4.06
N VAL A 15 -23.55 -20.24 4.20
CA VAL A 15 -24.48 -20.48 3.08
C VAL A 15 -25.26 -19.22 2.64
N VAL A 16 -25.65 -18.34 3.57
CA VAL A 16 -26.62 -17.26 3.27
C VAL A 16 -25.96 -15.98 2.74
N GLY A 17 -24.67 -15.75 3.00
CA GLY A 17 -24.03 -14.47 2.67
C GLY A 17 -24.61 -13.29 3.48
N LEU A 18 -23.89 -12.18 3.56
CA LEU A 18 -24.43 -10.98 4.21
C LEU A 18 -25.51 -10.35 3.30
N PRO A 19 -26.66 -9.87 3.83
CA PRO A 19 -27.66 -9.17 3.03
C PRO A 19 -27.04 -7.97 2.30
N GLY A 20 -27.19 -7.88 0.97
CA GLY A 20 -26.60 -6.81 0.16
C GLY A 20 -25.14 -7.05 -0.28
N ASP A 21 -24.60 -8.25 -0.04
CA ASP A 21 -23.24 -8.60 -0.46
C ASP A 21 -23.01 -8.47 -1.97
N VAL A 22 -21.82 -7.97 -2.35
CA VAL A 22 -21.42 -7.63 -3.73
C VAL A 22 -21.56 -8.80 -4.70
N PHE A 23 -21.31 -10.02 -4.24
CA PHE A 23 -21.32 -11.22 -5.08
C PHE A 23 -22.58 -12.09 -4.87
N GLY A 24 -23.39 -11.82 -3.84
CA GLY A 24 -24.61 -12.54 -3.56
C GLY A 24 -24.39 -14.02 -3.22
N ILE A 25 -25.40 -14.85 -3.50
CA ILE A 25 -25.36 -16.31 -3.35
C ILE A 25 -24.77 -16.91 -4.64
N GLU A 26 -23.60 -17.54 -4.52
CA GLU A 26 -22.82 -18.05 -5.66
C GLU A 26 -22.99 -19.56 -5.90
N GLU A 27 -23.98 -20.21 -5.27
CA GLU A 27 -24.13 -21.68 -5.34
C GLU A 27 -24.32 -22.20 -6.78
N ASP A 28 -25.03 -21.43 -7.62
CA ASP A 28 -25.37 -21.77 -9.01
C ASP A 28 -24.46 -21.11 -10.09
N HIS A 29 -23.35 -20.48 -9.69
CA HIS A 29 -22.48 -19.75 -10.63
C HIS A 29 -21.18 -20.53 -10.97
N ASP A 30 -20.81 -20.57 -12.25
CA ASP A 30 -19.60 -21.25 -12.75
C ASP A 30 -18.27 -20.64 -12.23
N ILE A 31 -18.26 -19.33 -11.92
CA ILE A 31 -17.13 -18.61 -11.33
C ILE A 31 -17.55 -18.13 -9.96
N LYS A 32 -16.90 -18.67 -8.91
CA LYS A 32 -17.10 -18.27 -7.52
C LYS A 32 -16.03 -17.25 -7.12
N TYR A 33 -16.42 -16.08 -6.66
CA TYR A 33 -15.49 -15.02 -6.24
C TYR A 33 -15.12 -15.14 -4.76
N LYS A 34 -16.01 -15.64 -3.89
CA LYS A 34 -15.73 -15.84 -2.44
C LYS A 34 -14.92 -17.10 -2.16
N THR A 35 -13.70 -17.16 -2.67
CA THR A 35 -12.88 -18.38 -2.55
C THR A 35 -11.81 -18.30 -1.47
N LEU A 36 -11.50 -17.10 -0.98
CA LEU A 36 -10.33 -16.87 -0.13
C LEU A 36 -10.60 -17.21 1.34
N SER A 37 -9.64 -17.89 1.97
CA SER A 37 -9.60 -18.05 3.43
C SER A 37 -8.96 -16.83 4.08
N TRP A 38 -9.24 -16.59 5.37
CA TRP A 38 -8.59 -15.48 6.11
C TRP A 38 -7.06 -15.59 6.11
N LYS A 39 -6.51 -16.82 6.08
CA LYS A 39 -5.06 -17.05 6.01
C LYS A 39 -4.48 -16.58 4.68
N MET A 40 -5.18 -16.86 3.58
CA MET A 40 -4.77 -16.40 2.26
C MET A 40 -4.88 -14.88 2.16
N VAL A 41 -5.97 -14.29 2.68
CA VAL A 41 -6.11 -12.83 2.73
C VAL A 41 -5.02 -12.18 3.59
N ALA A 42 -4.62 -12.78 4.72
CA ALA A 42 -3.50 -12.30 5.51
C ALA A 42 -2.20 -12.27 4.69
N MET A 43 -1.93 -13.33 3.91
CA MET A 43 -0.77 -13.37 3.02
C MET A 43 -0.83 -12.32 1.90
N LEU A 44 -2.00 -12.11 1.30
CA LEU A 44 -2.19 -11.08 0.27
C LEU A 44 -2.03 -9.67 0.85
N MET A 45 -2.59 -9.41 2.04
CA MET A 45 -2.37 -8.16 2.76
C MET A 45 -0.89 -7.94 3.10
N ILE A 46 -0.17 -8.99 3.52
CA ILE A 46 1.28 -8.89 3.79
C ILE A 46 2.03 -8.58 2.51
N THR A 47 1.67 -9.22 1.40
CA THR A 47 2.25 -8.94 0.08
C THR A 47 2.07 -7.49 -0.32
N GLU A 48 0.88 -6.97 -0.07
CA GLU A 48 0.49 -5.61 -0.42
C GLU A 48 1.26 -4.58 0.41
N ILE A 49 1.32 -4.77 1.73
CA ILE A 49 1.97 -3.83 2.64
C ILE A 49 3.49 -3.98 2.61
N VAL A 50 4.02 -5.20 2.77
CA VAL A 50 5.46 -5.48 2.79
C VAL A 50 5.99 -5.51 1.37
N SER A 51 6.32 -4.32 0.87
CA SER A 51 6.82 -4.11 -0.48
C SER A 51 7.98 -3.10 -0.48
N ASN A 52 8.20 -2.35 -1.56
CA ASN A 52 9.34 -1.43 -1.68
C ASN A 52 9.40 -0.32 -0.61
N GLY A 53 8.26 0.04 0.00
CA GLY A 53 8.18 1.11 1.01
C GLY A 53 9.08 0.87 2.22
N MET A 54 9.28 -0.39 2.61
CA MET A 54 10.17 -0.75 3.71
C MET A 54 11.62 -0.26 3.50
N LEU A 55 12.05 -0.14 2.24
CA LEU A 55 13.43 0.22 1.88
C LEU A 55 13.75 1.68 2.21
N SER A 56 12.74 2.52 2.46
CA SER A 56 12.90 3.90 2.91
C SER A 56 13.04 4.05 4.43
N LEU A 57 12.65 3.02 5.20
CA LEU A 57 12.58 3.10 6.66
C LEU A 57 13.95 3.35 7.33
N PRO A 58 15.07 2.73 6.89
CA PRO A 58 16.38 3.05 7.46
C PRO A 58 16.75 4.53 7.33
N SER A 59 16.41 5.18 6.21
CA SER A 59 16.65 6.62 6.04
C SER A 59 15.82 7.49 6.98
N SER A 60 14.65 7.00 7.39
CA SER A 60 13.84 7.65 8.43
C SER A 60 14.54 7.60 9.79
N PHE A 61 15.22 6.50 10.09
CA PHE A 61 15.98 6.35 11.34
C PHE A 61 17.23 7.24 11.32
N ALA A 62 17.85 7.44 10.15
CA ALA A 62 18.91 8.43 10.01
C ALA A 62 18.43 9.86 10.26
N ALA A 63 17.22 10.20 9.78
CA ALA A 63 16.68 11.55 9.92
C ALA A 63 16.39 11.94 11.38
N VAL A 64 15.83 11.04 12.20
CA VAL A 64 15.40 11.35 13.58
C VAL A 64 16.16 10.59 14.68
N GLY A 65 16.93 9.56 14.35
CA GLY A 65 17.56 8.63 15.29
C GLY A 65 16.73 7.36 15.52
N ILE A 66 17.37 6.35 16.10
CA ILE A 66 16.79 5.01 16.25
C ILE A 66 15.56 4.99 17.18
N VAL A 67 15.59 5.70 18.31
CA VAL A 67 14.50 5.67 19.30
C VAL A 67 13.23 6.31 18.76
N PRO A 68 13.23 7.57 18.27
CA PRO A 68 12.04 8.15 17.67
C PRO A 68 11.62 7.41 16.39
N GLY A 69 12.57 6.90 15.59
CA GLY A 69 12.26 6.08 14.41
C GLY A 69 11.46 4.83 14.76
N VAL A 70 11.91 4.04 15.74
CA VAL A 70 11.19 2.85 16.22
C VAL A 70 9.83 3.23 16.81
N ALA A 71 9.77 4.31 17.60
CA ALA A 71 8.53 4.78 18.20
C ALA A 71 7.49 5.17 17.14
N VAL A 72 7.90 5.85 16.07
CA VAL A 72 7.02 6.25 14.95
C VAL A 72 6.52 5.02 14.19
N VAL A 73 7.40 4.07 13.84
CA VAL A 73 6.99 2.84 13.13
C VAL A 73 6.03 2.02 13.97
N PHE A 74 6.31 1.85 15.27
CA PHE A 74 5.41 1.14 16.18
C PHE A 74 4.06 1.85 16.33
N PHE A 75 4.07 3.17 16.53
CA PHE A 75 2.85 3.96 16.65
C PHE A 75 1.99 3.87 15.38
N LEU A 76 2.58 4.08 14.21
CA LEU A 76 1.88 3.98 12.93
C LEU A 76 1.40 2.57 12.63
N GLY A 77 2.11 1.55 13.10
CA GLY A 77 1.65 0.18 13.03
C GLY A 77 0.43 -0.08 13.91
N ALA A 78 0.47 0.35 15.18
CA ALA A 78 -0.67 0.24 16.10
C ALA A 78 -1.88 1.07 15.64
N PHE A 79 -1.64 2.27 15.14
CA PHE A 79 -2.67 3.12 14.55
C PHE A 79 -3.26 2.49 13.29
N GLY A 80 -2.43 1.87 12.46
CA GLY A 80 -2.85 1.06 11.32
C GLY A 80 -3.75 -0.11 11.70
N THR A 81 -3.49 -0.79 12.83
CA THR A 81 -4.41 -1.81 13.38
C THR A 81 -5.78 -1.22 13.73
N TYR A 82 -5.78 -0.07 14.39
CA TYR A 82 -7.01 0.59 14.80
C TYR A 82 -7.85 0.99 13.58
N THR A 83 -7.23 1.59 12.57
CA THR A 83 -7.93 1.99 11.36
C THR A 83 -8.39 0.77 10.55
N ALA A 84 -7.60 -0.30 10.51
CA ALA A 84 -8.01 -1.59 9.94
C ALA A 84 -9.28 -2.13 10.60
N TRP A 85 -9.36 -2.10 11.93
CA TRP A 85 -10.55 -2.49 12.66
C TRP A 85 -11.76 -1.66 12.24
N ALA A 86 -11.63 -0.33 12.17
CA ALA A 86 -12.74 0.56 11.77
C ALA A 86 -13.21 0.28 10.34
N LEU A 87 -12.29 0.07 9.38
CA LEU A 87 -12.63 -0.34 8.01
C LEU A 87 -13.36 -1.69 7.98
N ILE A 88 -12.88 -2.68 8.73
CA ILE A 88 -13.50 -4.01 8.78
C ILE A 88 -14.91 -3.92 9.34
N GLN A 89 -15.13 -3.17 10.43
CA GLN A 89 -16.47 -2.97 10.98
C GLN A 89 -17.41 -2.29 9.96
N PHE A 90 -16.92 -1.26 9.27
CA PHE A 90 -17.68 -0.60 8.20
C PHE A 90 -18.05 -1.58 7.09
N LYS A 91 -17.10 -2.41 6.61
CA LYS A 91 -17.38 -3.44 5.59
C LYS A 91 -18.40 -4.48 6.04
N LEU A 92 -18.35 -4.89 7.30
CA LEU A 92 -19.30 -5.87 7.84
C LEU A 92 -20.72 -5.29 7.96
N ARG A 93 -20.86 -3.98 8.19
CA ARG A 93 -22.15 -3.29 8.23
C ARG A 93 -22.67 -2.86 6.87
N HIS A 94 -21.78 -2.65 5.90
CA HIS A 94 -22.10 -2.31 4.51
C HIS A 94 -21.50 -3.35 3.55
N PRO A 95 -22.11 -4.56 3.47
CA PRO A 95 -21.61 -5.65 2.63
C PRO A 95 -21.51 -5.30 1.16
N GLU A 96 -22.29 -4.32 0.67
CA GLU A 96 -22.31 -3.83 -0.70
C GLU A 96 -21.05 -3.04 -1.13
N VAL A 97 -20.22 -2.63 -0.17
CA VAL A 97 -19.01 -1.83 -0.43
C VAL A 97 -17.91 -2.73 -0.98
N HIS A 98 -17.59 -2.64 -2.28
CA HIS A 98 -16.50 -3.44 -2.85
C HIS A 98 -15.15 -2.72 -2.82
N ASN A 99 -15.14 -1.40 -2.96
CA ASN A 99 -13.93 -0.58 -3.04
C ASN A 99 -14.11 0.76 -2.32
N MET A 100 -13.03 1.54 -2.20
CA MET A 100 -13.03 2.86 -1.56
C MET A 100 -14.00 3.86 -2.18
N GLY A 101 -14.27 3.78 -3.49
CA GLY A 101 -15.27 4.61 -4.15
C GLY A 101 -16.69 4.31 -3.65
N ASP A 102 -17.05 3.04 -3.48
CA ASP A 102 -18.36 2.66 -2.94
C ASP A 102 -18.51 3.12 -1.48
N ALA A 103 -17.44 3.03 -0.67
CA ALA A 103 -17.44 3.58 0.68
C ALA A 103 -17.60 5.12 0.67
N GLY A 104 -16.96 5.80 -0.29
CA GLY A 104 -17.11 7.24 -0.49
C GLY A 104 -18.52 7.66 -0.89
N TYR A 105 -19.23 6.80 -1.63
CA TYR A 105 -20.63 7.02 -1.96
C TYR A 105 -21.52 7.04 -0.72
N ILE A 106 -21.27 6.12 0.23
CA ILE A 106 -22.01 6.08 1.49
C ILE A 106 -21.71 7.33 2.33
N LEU A 107 -20.43 7.71 2.45
CA LEU A 107 -20.04 8.84 3.29
C LEU A 107 -20.50 10.21 2.76
N PHE A 108 -20.30 10.47 1.47
CA PHE A 108 -20.47 11.82 0.89
C PHE A 108 -21.23 11.82 -0.45
N GLY A 109 -21.97 10.76 -0.74
CA GLY A 109 -22.76 10.64 -1.97
C GLY A 109 -21.90 10.58 -3.25
N PRO A 110 -22.45 11.01 -4.41
CA PRO A 110 -21.76 10.92 -5.69
C PRO A 110 -20.38 11.58 -5.71
N LEU A 111 -20.20 12.71 -5.02
CA LEU A 111 -18.91 13.40 -4.96
C LEU A 111 -17.86 12.57 -4.21
N GLY A 112 -18.23 11.98 -3.08
CA GLY A 112 -17.33 11.11 -2.31
C GLY A 112 -16.87 9.90 -3.11
N ARG A 113 -17.76 9.34 -3.94
CA ARG A 113 -17.43 8.23 -4.85
C ARG A 113 -16.33 8.61 -5.84
N GLU A 114 -16.43 9.79 -6.46
CA GLU A 114 -15.41 10.25 -7.41
C GLU A 114 -14.08 10.53 -6.73
N ILE A 115 -14.11 11.18 -5.56
CA ILE A 115 -12.87 11.53 -4.84
C ILE A 115 -12.16 10.26 -4.37
N LEU A 116 -12.85 9.35 -3.69
CA LEU A 116 -12.21 8.16 -3.13
C LEU A 116 -11.88 7.09 -4.19
N GLY A 117 -12.74 6.93 -5.20
CA GLY A 117 -12.49 6.04 -6.32
C GLY A 117 -11.36 6.54 -7.22
N GLY A 118 -11.40 7.82 -7.61
CA GLY A 118 -10.36 8.48 -8.38
C GLY A 118 -9.03 8.52 -7.64
N GLY A 119 -9.04 8.82 -6.33
CA GLY A 119 -7.85 8.78 -5.50
C GLY A 119 -7.22 7.38 -5.41
N THR A 120 -8.02 6.31 -5.48
CA THR A 120 -7.49 4.94 -5.45
C THR A 120 -6.78 4.61 -6.76
N ILE A 121 -7.35 5.05 -7.89
CA ILE A 121 -6.73 4.91 -9.22
C ILE A 121 -5.40 5.69 -9.25
N LEU A 122 -5.39 6.94 -8.77
CA LEU A 122 -4.18 7.76 -8.73
C LEU A 122 -3.12 7.17 -7.79
N PHE A 123 -3.52 6.72 -6.59
CA PHE A 123 -2.61 6.03 -5.67
C PHE A 123 -1.98 4.80 -6.32
N ALA A 124 -2.79 3.97 -6.99
CA ALA A 124 -2.28 2.78 -7.66
C ALA A 124 -1.28 3.14 -8.78
N ILE A 125 -1.55 4.19 -9.57
CA ILE A 125 -0.59 4.66 -10.59
C ILE A 125 0.72 5.14 -9.94
N CYS A 126 0.64 5.93 -8.87
CA CYS A 126 1.81 6.40 -8.13
C CYS A 126 2.60 5.24 -7.49
N ALA A 127 1.89 4.24 -6.95
CA ALA A 127 2.49 3.03 -6.39
C ALA A 127 3.18 2.20 -7.48
N THR A 128 2.58 2.05 -8.67
CA THR A 128 3.27 1.46 -9.83
C THR A 128 4.53 2.25 -10.16
N GLY A 129 4.48 3.59 -10.20
CA GLY A 129 5.66 4.42 -10.46
C GLY A 129 6.78 4.21 -9.43
N SER A 130 6.43 4.08 -8.15
CA SER A 130 7.37 3.73 -7.08
C SER A 130 8.06 2.38 -7.31
N GLN A 131 7.32 1.37 -7.78
CA GLN A 131 7.87 0.07 -8.11
C GLN A 131 8.76 0.11 -9.35
N LEU A 132 8.39 0.91 -10.37
CA LEU A 132 9.23 1.13 -11.55
C LEU A 132 10.55 1.80 -11.20
N LEU A 133 10.53 2.81 -10.32
CA LEU A 133 11.75 3.46 -9.84
C LEU A 133 12.63 2.50 -9.03
N ALA A 134 12.05 1.73 -8.11
CA ALA A 134 12.80 0.70 -7.37
C ALA A 134 13.41 -0.36 -8.30
N GLY A 135 12.67 -0.80 -9.32
CA GLY A 135 13.15 -1.72 -10.35
C GLY A 135 14.25 -1.12 -11.23
N GLN A 136 14.17 0.16 -11.57
CA GLN A 136 15.24 0.87 -12.28
C GLN A 136 16.53 0.90 -11.46
N LEU A 137 16.46 1.25 -10.17
CA LEU A 137 17.62 1.26 -9.28
C LEU A 137 18.22 -0.16 -9.13
N ALA A 138 17.37 -1.19 -9.10
CA ALA A 138 17.79 -2.58 -9.10
C ALA A 138 18.58 -2.95 -10.36
N LEU A 139 18.06 -2.65 -11.56
CA LEU A 139 18.76 -2.96 -12.81
C LEU A 139 20.04 -2.15 -12.98
N SER A 140 20.02 -0.89 -12.55
CA SER A 140 21.20 -0.01 -12.57
C SER A 140 22.32 -0.60 -11.70
N THR A 141 21.97 -1.07 -10.50
CA THR A 141 22.91 -1.75 -9.60
C THR A 141 23.41 -3.09 -10.17
N LEU A 142 22.52 -3.92 -10.70
CA LEU A 142 22.85 -5.24 -11.25
C LEU A 142 23.78 -5.15 -12.46
N SER A 143 23.54 -4.17 -13.33
CA SER A 143 24.25 -3.99 -14.60
C SER A 143 25.52 -3.12 -14.51
N ASN A 144 25.81 -2.53 -13.34
CA ASN A 144 26.79 -1.47 -13.18
C ASN A 144 26.50 -0.25 -14.09
N ASN A 145 25.25 0.19 -14.14
CA ASN A 145 24.79 1.34 -14.93
C ASN A 145 25.09 1.22 -16.44
N SER A 146 24.89 0.03 -17.02
CA SER A 146 25.18 -0.20 -18.45
C SER A 146 24.21 0.52 -19.40
N VAL A 147 22.99 0.78 -18.93
CA VAL A 147 21.98 1.59 -19.60
C VAL A 147 21.65 2.78 -18.70
N CYS A 148 21.28 3.91 -19.29
CA CYS A 148 20.89 5.07 -18.51
C CYS A 148 19.60 4.80 -17.70
N ALA A 149 19.41 5.56 -16.61
CA ALA A 149 18.31 5.35 -15.68
C ALA A 149 16.94 5.36 -16.39
N LEU A 150 16.69 6.33 -17.27
CA LEU A 150 15.45 6.41 -18.04
C LEU A 150 15.21 5.17 -18.91
N GLY A 151 16.26 4.63 -19.53
CA GLY A 151 16.19 3.41 -20.33
C GLY A 151 15.79 2.20 -19.49
N PHE A 152 16.35 2.05 -18.28
CA PHE A 152 15.93 1.00 -17.35
C PHE A 152 14.48 1.18 -16.87
N THR A 153 14.05 2.40 -16.53
CA THR A 153 12.64 2.66 -16.19
C THR A 153 11.71 2.26 -17.34
N GLY A 154 12.11 2.52 -18.59
CA GLY A 154 11.35 2.13 -19.78
C GLY A 154 11.25 0.62 -19.96
N ILE A 155 12.35 -0.11 -19.76
CA ILE A 155 12.38 -1.58 -19.78
C ILE A 155 11.45 -2.15 -18.70
N LEU A 156 11.55 -1.66 -17.46
CA LEU A 156 10.67 -2.08 -16.37
C LEU A 156 9.22 -1.79 -16.70
N SER A 157 8.90 -0.59 -17.19
CA SER A 157 7.54 -0.21 -17.58
C SER A 157 6.97 -1.15 -18.62
N LEU A 158 7.75 -1.54 -19.64
CA LEU A 158 7.31 -2.47 -20.67
C LEU A 158 7.00 -3.85 -20.08
N ILE A 159 7.90 -4.38 -19.24
CA ILE A 159 7.71 -5.68 -18.60
C ILE A 159 6.48 -5.63 -17.68
N THR A 160 6.39 -4.64 -16.79
CA THR A 160 5.24 -4.45 -15.90
C THR A 160 3.94 -4.33 -16.67
N THR A 161 3.93 -3.64 -17.81
CA THR A 161 2.75 -3.56 -18.70
C THR A 161 2.31 -4.96 -19.15
N ILE A 162 3.24 -5.79 -19.63
CA ILE A 162 2.95 -7.17 -20.07
C ILE A 162 2.32 -7.98 -18.93
N PHE A 163 2.89 -7.91 -17.73
CA PHE A 163 2.37 -8.63 -16.56
C PHE A 163 1.06 -8.07 -16.00
N SER A 164 0.64 -6.86 -16.39
CA SER A 164 -0.63 -6.24 -15.96
C SER A 164 -1.83 -6.69 -16.80
N PHE A 165 -1.59 -7.29 -17.98
CA PHE A 165 -2.65 -7.66 -18.93
C PHE A 165 -3.66 -8.72 -18.49
N PRO A 166 -3.33 -9.73 -17.66
CA PRO A 166 -4.34 -10.71 -17.24
C PRO A 166 -5.53 -10.01 -16.58
N ARG A 167 -6.75 -10.25 -17.05
CA ARG A 167 -7.96 -9.57 -16.53
C ARG A 167 -8.47 -10.10 -15.19
N THR A 168 -8.04 -11.30 -14.80
CA THR A 168 -8.53 -11.99 -13.60
C THR A 168 -7.45 -12.02 -12.52
N LEU A 169 -7.85 -11.70 -11.28
CA LEU A 169 -6.97 -11.74 -10.10
C LEU A 169 -6.65 -13.17 -9.66
N GLY A 170 -7.48 -14.16 -10.01
CA GLY A 170 -7.38 -15.55 -9.52
C GLY A 170 -6.06 -16.25 -9.87
N ASN A 171 -5.47 -15.95 -11.04
CA ASN A 171 -4.14 -16.47 -11.40
C ASN A 171 -2.98 -15.64 -10.83
N ILE A 172 -3.26 -14.45 -10.30
CA ILE A 172 -2.26 -13.53 -9.77
C ILE A 172 -2.00 -13.78 -8.28
N SER A 173 -2.96 -14.31 -7.51
CA SER A 173 -2.81 -14.53 -6.06
C SER A 173 -1.60 -15.41 -5.68
N TRP A 174 -1.25 -16.42 -6.48
CA TRP A 174 -0.03 -17.22 -6.22
C TRP A 174 1.25 -16.48 -6.58
N ILE A 175 1.20 -15.67 -7.63
CA ILE A 175 2.32 -14.82 -8.07
C ILE A 175 2.59 -13.74 -7.02
N SER A 176 1.55 -13.18 -6.40
CA SER A 176 1.63 -12.28 -5.25
C SER A 176 2.41 -12.89 -4.07
N VAL A 177 2.17 -14.17 -3.74
CA VAL A 177 2.93 -14.83 -2.66
C VAL A 177 4.42 -14.92 -2.98
N VAL A 178 4.77 -15.19 -4.24
CA VAL A 178 6.18 -15.21 -4.69
C VAL A 178 6.81 -13.82 -4.58
N ALA A 179 6.08 -12.77 -4.93
CA ALA A 179 6.51 -11.37 -4.76
C ALA A 179 6.81 -11.04 -3.29
N ALA A 180 5.89 -11.37 -2.37
CA ALA A 180 6.09 -11.15 -0.93
C ALA A 180 7.32 -11.91 -0.39
N ALA A 181 7.45 -13.18 -0.76
CA ALA A 181 8.60 -13.98 -0.35
C ALA A 181 9.92 -13.39 -0.87
N SER A 182 9.91 -12.89 -2.11
CA SER A 182 11.03 -12.22 -2.76
C SER A 182 11.47 -10.97 -2.00
N ILE A 183 10.57 -10.06 -1.64
CA ILE A 183 10.96 -8.82 -0.93
C ILE A 183 11.33 -9.05 0.53
N ILE A 184 10.67 -9.99 1.23
CA ILE A 184 11.06 -10.37 2.60
C ILE A 184 12.48 -10.96 2.59
N LEU A 185 12.76 -11.88 1.66
CA LEU A 185 14.08 -12.48 1.52
C LEU A 185 15.13 -11.42 1.15
N ALA A 186 14.81 -10.49 0.25
CA ALA A 186 15.69 -9.37 -0.08
C ALA A 186 15.99 -8.48 1.14
N GLY A 187 15.01 -8.24 2.01
CA GLY A 187 15.21 -7.50 3.26
C GLY A 187 16.13 -8.25 4.24
N ILE A 188 15.97 -9.57 4.38
CA ILE A 188 16.85 -10.42 5.20
C ILE A 188 18.28 -10.40 4.66
N LEU A 189 18.45 -10.57 3.35
CA LEU A 189 19.75 -10.52 2.68
C LEU A 189 20.38 -9.12 2.79
N GLY A 190 19.56 -8.06 2.73
CA GLY A 190 20.02 -6.69 2.93
C GLY A 190 20.55 -6.45 4.34
N MET A 191 19.86 -6.96 5.37
CA MET A 191 20.35 -6.92 6.76
C MET A 191 21.65 -7.72 6.93
N ALA A 192 21.72 -8.92 6.37
CA ALA A 192 22.92 -9.75 6.42
C ALA A 192 24.11 -9.06 5.71
N GLY A 193 23.86 -8.43 4.56
CA GLY A 193 24.86 -7.67 3.83
C GLY A 193 25.35 -6.43 4.56
N ALA A 194 24.44 -5.71 5.23
CA ALA A 194 24.82 -4.57 6.08
C ALA A 194 25.72 -5.03 7.23
N GLY A 195 25.41 -6.16 7.88
CA GLY A 195 26.25 -6.73 8.94
C GLY A 195 27.60 -7.25 8.45
N ALA A 196 27.64 -7.89 7.28
CA ALA A 196 28.86 -8.45 6.70
C ALA A 196 29.81 -7.38 6.12
N SER A 197 29.30 -6.22 5.72
CA SER A 197 30.07 -5.10 5.18
C SER A 197 29.64 -3.79 5.83
N SER A 198 29.74 -3.72 7.16
CA SER A 198 29.32 -2.55 7.94
C SER A 198 30.16 -1.32 7.61
N ILE A 199 29.49 -0.17 7.47
CA ILE A 199 30.15 1.12 7.22
C ILE A 199 30.50 1.81 8.54
N ALA A 200 29.52 1.90 9.45
CA ALA A 200 29.67 2.61 10.72
C ALA A 200 28.98 1.84 11.87
N PRO A 201 29.41 0.58 12.16
CA PRO A 201 28.71 -0.30 13.10
C PRO A 201 28.62 0.32 14.50
N GLY A 202 27.40 0.49 15.01
CA GLY A 202 27.16 1.01 16.36
C GLY A 202 27.37 2.51 16.54
N ASN A 203 27.83 3.23 15.50
CA ASN A 203 27.89 4.69 15.50
C ASN A 203 26.54 5.28 15.07
N ILE A 204 25.51 5.02 15.88
CA ILE A 204 24.14 5.46 15.62
C ILE A 204 23.70 6.55 16.59
N ALA A 205 22.91 7.49 16.08
CA ALA A 205 22.27 8.49 16.92
C ALA A 205 21.04 7.90 17.62
N ILE A 206 20.98 8.05 18.95
CA ILE A 206 19.81 7.67 19.74
C ILE A 206 18.61 8.54 19.34
N ALA A 207 18.84 9.85 19.26
CA ALA A 207 17.92 10.85 18.76
C ALA A 207 18.72 11.93 18.03
N VAL A 208 18.16 12.44 16.94
CA VAL A 208 18.71 13.51 16.10
C VAL A 208 17.76 14.69 16.17
N THR A 209 18.31 15.89 16.36
CA THR A 209 17.54 17.13 16.22
C THR A 209 17.41 17.45 14.74
N SER A 210 16.22 17.22 14.18
CA SER A 210 15.92 17.45 12.77
C SER A 210 15.13 18.73 12.57
N ASN A 211 15.27 19.35 11.40
CA ASN A 211 14.34 20.39 10.96
C ASN A 211 12.95 19.77 10.67
N PHE A 212 11.96 20.63 10.40
CA PHE A 212 10.60 20.16 10.15
C PHE A 212 10.52 19.18 8.96
N THR A 213 11.21 19.45 7.86
CA THR A 213 11.10 18.63 6.63
C THR A 213 11.66 17.23 6.82
N ASP A 214 12.85 17.13 7.44
CA ASP A 214 13.52 15.85 7.70
C ASP A 214 12.74 15.03 8.74
N ALA A 215 12.24 15.70 9.78
CA ALA A 215 11.38 15.06 10.78
C ALA A 215 10.10 14.52 10.12
N PHE A 216 9.50 15.25 9.19
CA PHE A 216 8.27 14.81 8.55
C PHE A 216 8.48 13.68 7.53
N ILE A 217 9.63 13.66 6.83
CA ILE A 217 10.02 12.52 5.97
C ILE A 217 10.08 11.23 6.79
N SER A 218 10.57 11.30 8.04
CA SER A 218 10.58 10.15 8.95
C SER A 218 9.19 9.62 9.34
N ILE A 219 8.14 10.40 9.09
CA ILE A 219 6.73 10.01 9.27
C ILE A 219 6.15 9.50 7.94
N THR A 220 6.36 10.21 6.82
CA THR A 220 5.75 9.86 5.52
C THR A 220 6.28 8.56 4.95
N ASN A 221 7.55 8.23 5.20
CA ASN A 221 8.15 6.96 4.75
C ASN A 221 7.48 5.74 5.40
N PRO A 222 7.35 5.66 6.74
CA PRO A 222 6.50 4.65 7.37
C PRO A 222 5.04 4.69 6.94
N VAL A 223 4.45 5.87 6.73
CA VAL A 223 3.06 5.99 6.23
C VAL A 223 2.90 5.32 4.86
N PHE A 224 3.88 5.50 3.97
CA PHE A 224 3.91 4.77 2.70
C PHE A 224 4.09 3.26 2.90
N ALA A 225 5.00 2.86 3.79
CA ALA A 225 5.30 1.44 4.04
C ALA A 225 4.09 0.67 4.63
N PHE A 226 3.17 1.36 5.32
CA PHE A 226 1.91 0.79 5.82
C PHE A 226 0.70 1.07 4.90
N ALA A 227 0.93 1.54 3.68
CA ALA A 227 -0.15 1.80 2.73
C ALA A 227 -0.68 0.49 2.14
N GLY A 228 -1.82 0.01 2.64
CA GLY A 228 -2.52 -1.16 2.08
C GLY A 228 -4.03 -1.15 2.29
N HIS A 229 -4.54 -0.30 3.19
CA HIS A 229 -5.95 -0.24 3.58
C HIS A 229 -6.91 0.01 2.43
N PHE A 230 -6.46 0.67 1.35
CA PHE A 230 -7.27 0.91 0.15
C PHE A 230 -7.77 -0.40 -0.51
N MET A 231 -7.05 -1.52 -0.35
CA MET A 231 -7.41 -2.84 -0.88
C MET A 231 -8.28 -3.67 0.07
N PHE A 232 -8.46 -3.25 1.32
CA PHE A 232 -9.09 -4.11 2.33
C PHE A 232 -10.52 -4.47 1.96
N PHE A 233 -11.33 -3.53 1.46
CA PHE A 233 -12.69 -3.84 1.03
C PHE A 233 -12.76 -4.90 -0.07
N ILE A 234 -11.83 -4.85 -1.03
CA ILE A 234 -11.75 -5.82 -2.13
C ILE A 234 -11.38 -7.20 -1.57
N LEU A 235 -10.29 -7.27 -0.79
CA LEU A 235 -9.78 -8.52 -0.23
C LEU A 235 -10.80 -9.18 0.72
N ILE A 236 -11.49 -8.39 1.54
CA ILE A 236 -12.52 -8.89 2.47
C ILE A 236 -13.76 -9.37 1.72
N SER A 237 -14.13 -8.72 0.61
CA SER A 237 -15.28 -9.16 -0.22
C SER A 237 -15.07 -10.53 -0.86
N GLU A 238 -13.82 -10.94 -1.07
CA GLU A 238 -13.47 -12.25 -1.63
C GLU A 238 -13.28 -13.33 -0.56
N MET A 239 -13.44 -13.00 0.73
CA MET A 239 -13.38 -13.97 1.82
C MET A 239 -14.63 -14.83 1.88
N ARG A 240 -14.45 -16.14 2.11
CA ARG A 240 -15.56 -17.05 2.44
C ARG A 240 -16.32 -16.60 3.68
N ARG A 241 -15.59 -16.14 4.70
CA ARG A 241 -16.14 -15.65 5.98
C ARG A 241 -15.53 -14.29 6.33
N PRO A 242 -16.12 -13.17 5.88
CA PRO A 242 -15.61 -11.81 6.12
C PRO A 242 -15.44 -11.46 7.60
N GLN A 243 -16.17 -12.10 8.51
CA GLN A 243 -16.09 -11.91 9.96
C GLN A 243 -14.70 -12.29 10.52
N ASP A 244 -13.96 -13.16 9.82
CA ASP A 244 -12.59 -13.52 10.17
C ASP A 244 -11.55 -12.48 9.73
N ALA A 245 -11.95 -11.39 9.04
CA ALA A 245 -11.02 -10.40 8.48
C ALA A 245 -10.07 -9.79 9.51
N MET A 246 -10.51 -9.60 10.76
CA MET A 246 -9.64 -9.05 11.81
C MET A 246 -8.49 -10.00 12.16
N LYS A 247 -8.67 -11.32 12.01
CA LYS A 247 -7.58 -12.31 12.18
C LYS A 247 -6.49 -12.07 11.14
N ALA A 248 -6.90 -11.79 9.89
CA ALA A 248 -5.97 -11.46 8.82
C ALA A 248 -5.24 -10.13 9.08
N ALA A 249 -5.96 -9.09 9.51
CA ALA A 249 -5.38 -7.79 9.83
C ALA A 249 -4.39 -7.84 11.02
N TRP A 250 -4.67 -8.63 12.06
CA TRP A 250 -3.71 -8.83 13.16
C TRP A 250 -2.42 -9.49 12.71
N VAL A 251 -2.52 -10.57 11.91
CA VAL A 251 -1.34 -11.27 11.38
C VAL A 251 -0.52 -10.33 10.50
N LEU A 252 -1.17 -9.61 9.59
CA LEU A 252 -0.56 -8.57 8.78
C LEU A 252 0.23 -7.59 9.62
N GLN A 253 -0.43 -6.97 10.60
CA GLN A 253 0.15 -5.84 11.29
C GLN A 253 1.30 -6.26 12.23
N ILE A 254 1.18 -7.41 12.89
CA ILE A 254 2.25 -7.95 13.74
C ILE A 254 3.48 -8.28 12.89
N VAL A 255 3.28 -8.97 11.76
CA VAL A 255 4.38 -9.37 10.86
C VAL A 255 5.04 -8.14 10.23
N ALA A 256 4.26 -7.24 9.63
CA ALA A 256 4.79 -6.05 8.96
C ALA A 256 5.50 -5.13 9.95
N THR A 257 4.88 -4.78 11.09
CA THR A 257 5.48 -3.87 12.08
C THR A 257 6.76 -4.47 12.67
N GLY A 258 6.74 -5.76 13.04
CA GLY A 258 7.91 -6.45 13.55
C GLY A 258 9.05 -6.48 12.54
N PHE A 259 8.76 -6.85 11.30
CA PHE A 259 9.76 -6.89 10.23
C PHE A 259 10.32 -5.51 9.91
N TYR A 260 9.50 -4.48 9.86
CA TYR A 260 9.92 -3.09 9.60
C TYR A 260 10.83 -2.54 10.67
N ILE A 261 10.51 -2.75 11.95
CA ILE A 261 11.36 -2.34 13.07
C ILE A 261 12.70 -3.06 13.01
N ILE A 262 12.70 -4.39 12.81
CA ILE A 262 13.93 -5.19 12.74
C ILE A 262 14.78 -4.74 11.54
N PHE A 263 14.18 -4.65 10.35
CA PHE A 263 14.86 -4.22 9.13
C PHE A 263 15.48 -2.83 9.27
N ALA A 264 14.69 -1.85 9.68
CA ALA A 264 15.16 -0.48 9.84
C ALA A 264 16.26 -0.36 10.89
N SER A 265 16.09 -1.00 12.06
CA SER A 265 17.07 -0.96 13.15
C SER A 265 18.38 -1.61 12.78
N VAL A 266 18.34 -2.81 12.19
CA VAL A 266 19.55 -3.57 11.84
C VAL A 266 20.31 -2.88 10.71
N THR A 267 19.62 -2.44 9.65
CA THR A 267 20.28 -1.71 8.57
C THR A 267 20.87 -0.40 9.06
N TYR A 268 20.13 0.39 9.86
CA TYR A 268 20.65 1.63 10.42
C TYR A 268 21.83 1.41 11.37
N TRP A 269 21.81 0.36 12.20
CA TRP A 269 22.90 0.01 13.12
C TRP A 269 24.24 -0.22 12.41
N TYR A 270 24.21 -0.89 11.26
CA TYR A 270 25.44 -1.25 10.52
C TYR A 270 25.87 -0.21 9.48
N ILE A 271 24.92 0.53 8.90
CA ILE A 271 25.21 1.54 7.87
C ILE A 271 25.43 2.93 8.47
N GLY A 272 24.63 3.33 9.46
CA GLY A 272 24.72 4.65 10.12
C GLY A 272 23.90 5.74 9.43
N ALA A 273 24.27 7.00 9.70
CA ALA A 273 23.54 8.21 9.28
C ALA A 273 23.46 8.40 7.75
N GLU A 274 24.43 7.86 7.00
CA GLU A 274 24.51 8.01 5.54
C GLU A 274 23.70 6.97 4.75
N VAL A 275 22.75 6.28 5.42
CA VAL A 275 21.92 5.29 4.74
C VAL A 275 21.03 5.95 3.69
N GLN A 276 21.25 5.54 2.44
CA GLN A 276 20.52 5.95 1.25
C GLN A 276 19.07 5.43 1.29
N SER A 277 18.21 6.00 0.44
CA SER A 277 16.86 5.49 0.21
C SER A 277 16.64 5.24 -1.29
N PRO A 278 16.36 4.00 -1.72
CA PRO A 278 16.20 2.78 -0.91
C PRO A 278 17.52 2.31 -0.28
N SER A 279 17.42 1.72 0.92
CA SER A 279 18.57 1.34 1.75
C SER A 279 19.50 0.29 1.15
N LEU A 280 19.01 -0.51 0.20
CA LEU A 280 19.84 -1.48 -0.52
C LEU A 280 20.99 -0.83 -1.32
N LEU A 281 20.85 0.46 -1.67
CA LEU A 281 21.92 1.23 -2.31
C LEU A 281 23.11 1.50 -1.39
N SER A 282 22.93 1.39 -0.06
CA SER A 282 24.01 1.59 0.92
C SER A 282 24.86 0.35 1.16
N LEU A 283 24.49 -0.79 0.58
CA LEU A 283 25.21 -2.04 0.77
C LEU A 283 26.48 -2.08 -0.09
N SER A 284 27.43 -2.94 0.27
CA SER A 284 28.58 -3.20 -0.59
C SER A 284 28.12 -3.78 -1.95
N PRO A 285 28.89 -3.56 -3.05
CA PRO A 285 28.42 -3.87 -4.40
C PRO A 285 27.90 -5.31 -4.60
N LEU A 286 28.50 -6.30 -3.93
CA LEU A 286 28.05 -7.69 -3.99
C LEU A 286 26.68 -7.86 -3.33
N TRP A 287 26.52 -7.38 -2.09
CA TRP A 287 25.27 -7.52 -1.32
C TRP A 287 24.13 -6.68 -1.88
N ALA A 288 24.43 -5.50 -2.45
CA ALA A 288 23.47 -4.69 -3.18
C ALA A 288 22.91 -5.47 -4.38
N LYS A 289 23.77 -6.08 -5.21
CA LYS A 289 23.35 -6.89 -6.36
C LYS A 289 22.51 -8.10 -5.96
N ILE A 290 22.93 -8.83 -4.93
CA ILE A 290 22.18 -10.00 -4.43
C ILE A 290 20.79 -9.56 -3.95
N SER A 291 20.72 -8.53 -3.11
CA SER A 291 19.46 -8.09 -2.51
C SER A 291 18.51 -7.49 -3.55
N PHE A 292 19.00 -6.64 -4.45
CA PHE A 292 18.19 -6.09 -5.54
C PHE A 292 17.74 -7.14 -6.56
N GLY A 293 18.61 -8.11 -6.89
CA GLY A 293 18.25 -9.22 -7.76
C GLY A 293 17.11 -10.06 -7.18
N VAL A 294 17.15 -10.32 -5.87
CA VAL A 294 16.09 -11.03 -5.16
C VAL A 294 14.84 -10.19 -4.97
N ALA A 295 14.93 -8.86 -4.89
CA ALA A 295 13.78 -7.95 -4.78
C ALA A 295 13.03 -7.70 -6.11
N LEU A 296 13.71 -7.90 -7.25
CA LEU A 296 13.18 -7.57 -8.57
C LEU A 296 11.83 -8.24 -8.92
N PRO A 297 11.58 -9.53 -8.57
CA PRO A 297 10.26 -10.13 -8.77
C PRO A 297 9.14 -9.35 -8.07
N ASN A 298 9.37 -8.90 -6.84
CA ASN A 298 8.38 -8.08 -6.13
C ASN A 298 8.09 -6.77 -6.87
N PHE A 299 9.11 -6.04 -7.31
CA PHE A 299 8.91 -4.76 -8.01
C PHE A 299 8.08 -4.93 -9.29
N LEU A 300 8.32 -6.01 -10.04
CA LEU A 300 7.55 -6.30 -11.26
C LEU A 300 6.09 -6.67 -10.95
N ILE A 301 5.88 -7.58 -10.01
CA ILE A 301 4.55 -8.15 -9.69
C ILE A 301 3.70 -7.14 -8.93
N ALA A 302 4.25 -6.46 -7.92
CA ALA A 302 3.52 -5.42 -7.19
C ALA A 302 3.16 -4.26 -8.12
N GLY A 303 4.11 -3.82 -8.97
CA GLY A 303 3.87 -2.79 -9.97
C GLY A 303 2.74 -3.14 -10.93
N SER A 304 2.68 -4.40 -11.38
CA SER A 304 1.64 -4.86 -12.31
C SER A 304 0.27 -5.01 -11.65
N LEU A 305 0.23 -5.43 -10.39
CA LEU A 305 -1.00 -5.49 -9.58
C LEU A 305 -1.63 -4.12 -9.39
N TYR A 306 -0.82 -3.09 -9.12
CA TYR A 306 -1.31 -1.72 -8.98
C TYR A 306 -1.86 -1.17 -10.30
N SER A 307 -1.12 -1.33 -11.40
CA SER A 307 -1.59 -0.87 -12.72
C SER A 307 -2.85 -1.62 -13.16
N HIS A 308 -2.89 -2.93 -12.93
CA HIS A 308 -4.09 -3.75 -13.13
C HIS A 308 -5.28 -3.23 -12.31
N THR A 309 -5.07 -2.93 -11.03
CA THR A 309 -6.14 -2.42 -10.14
C THR A 309 -6.69 -1.08 -10.63
N ALA A 310 -5.81 -0.15 -11.02
CA ALA A 310 -6.20 1.13 -11.61
C ALA A 310 -7.06 0.92 -12.88
N ALA A 311 -6.61 0.08 -13.81
CA ALA A 311 -7.34 -0.21 -15.03
C ALA A 311 -8.68 -0.92 -14.76
N LYS A 312 -8.71 -1.89 -13.84
CA LYS A 312 -9.90 -2.65 -13.47
C LYS A 312 -11.00 -1.77 -12.89
N LEU A 313 -10.66 -0.84 -12.01
CA LEU A 313 -11.64 0.08 -11.42
C LEU A 313 -12.34 0.94 -12.49
N VAL A 314 -11.59 1.45 -13.47
CA VAL A 314 -12.16 2.20 -14.60
C VAL A 314 -12.95 1.30 -15.54
N PHE A 315 -12.41 0.12 -15.87
CA PHE A 315 -13.06 -0.83 -16.78
C PHE A 315 -14.42 -1.29 -16.25
N ILE A 316 -14.49 -1.70 -14.99
CA ILE A 316 -15.75 -2.11 -14.34
C ILE A 316 -16.72 -0.95 -14.28
N ARG A 317 -16.24 0.28 -14.06
CA ARG A 317 -17.10 1.46 -14.04
C ARG A 317 -17.73 1.75 -15.39
N VAL A 318 -16.96 1.67 -16.48
CA VAL A 318 -17.45 1.92 -17.84
C VAL A 318 -18.42 0.82 -18.30
N PHE A 319 -18.14 -0.44 -17.95
CA PHE A 319 -18.91 -1.59 -18.42
C PHE A 319 -19.79 -2.28 -17.36
N ARG A 320 -20.09 -1.64 -16.23
CA ARG A 320 -20.75 -2.25 -15.04
C ARG A 320 -21.97 -3.11 -15.36
N ASN A 321 -22.74 -2.75 -16.40
CA ASN A 321 -23.96 -3.44 -16.84
C ASN A 321 -23.87 -3.93 -18.30
N SER A 322 -22.67 -4.28 -18.78
CA SER A 322 -22.44 -4.69 -20.17
C SER A 322 -21.81 -6.08 -20.26
N HIS A 323 -22.18 -6.84 -21.30
CA HIS A 323 -21.60 -8.15 -21.63
C HIS A 323 -20.07 -8.10 -21.82
N HIS A 324 -19.49 -6.92 -22.08
CA HIS A 324 -18.04 -6.72 -22.21
C HIS A 324 -17.23 -7.11 -20.96
N VAL A 325 -17.86 -7.13 -19.78
CA VAL A 325 -17.22 -7.58 -18.52
C VAL A 325 -17.00 -9.09 -18.52
N HIS A 326 -17.94 -9.85 -19.07
CA HIS A 326 -17.98 -11.31 -18.96
C HIS A 326 -17.61 -12.04 -20.25
N SER A 327 -17.44 -11.33 -21.38
CA SER A 327 -17.18 -11.94 -22.69
C SER A 327 -15.93 -11.36 -23.38
N HIS A 328 -15.23 -12.21 -24.14
CA HIS A 328 -14.10 -11.82 -24.98
C HIS A 328 -14.58 -11.01 -26.20
N THR A 329 -14.82 -9.73 -25.97
CA THR A 329 -15.27 -8.78 -27.00
C THR A 329 -14.13 -7.89 -27.44
N PHE A 330 -14.14 -7.47 -28.71
CA PHE A 330 -13.15 -6.53 -29.23
C PHE A 330 -13.17 -5.21 -28.45
N SER A 331 -14.35 -4.65 -28.16
CA SER A 331 -14.49 -3.41 -27.37
C SER A 331 -13.95 -3.55 -25.95
N GLY A 332 -14.22 -4.69 -25.29
CA GLY A 332 -13.67 -4.97 -23.97
C GLY A 332 -12.14 -5.08 -24.00
N TRP A 333 -11.56 -5.77 -24.99
CA TRP A 333 -10.09 -5.91 -25.12
C TRP A 333 -9.42 -4.60 -25.52
N SER A 334 -10.04 -3.83 -26.40
CA SER A 334 -9.55 -2.51 -26.80
C SER A 334 -9.49 -1.55 -25.61
N LEU A 335 -10.59 -1.41 -24.85
CA LEU A 335 -10.59 -0.55 -23.67
C LEU A 335 -9.63 -1.06 -22.59
N TRP A 336 -9.61 -2.37 -22.34
CA TRP A 336 -8.70 -2.97 -21.36
C TRP A 336 -7.23 -2.67 -21.69
N THR A 337 -6.82 -2.93 -22.93
CA THR A 337 -5.48 -2.63 -23.42
C THR A 337 -5.17 -1.14 -23.28
N LEU A 338 -6.10 -0.26 -23.68
CA LEU A 338 -5.93 1.19 -23.56
C LEU A 338 -5.71 1.62 -22.10
N LEU A 339 -6.51 1.12 -21.17
CA LEU A 339 -6.41 1.46 -19.74
C LEU A 339 -5.09 0.99 -19.13
N ILE A 340 -4.64 -0.22 -19.45
CA ILE A 340 -3.35 -0.76 -18.99
C ILE A 340 -2.18 0.06 -19.53
N LEU A 341 -2.22 0.46 -20.80
CA LEU A 341 -1.20 1.31 -21.40
C LEU A 341 -1.17 2.70 -20.74
N ILE A 342 -2.33 3.35 -20.57
CA ILE A 342 -2.42 4.66 -19.92
C ILE A 342 -1.89 4.60 -18.49
N ALA A 343 -2.29 3.61 -17.70
CA ALA A 343 -1.85 3.46 -16.31
C ALA A 343 -0.32 3.28 -16.20
N ASN A 344 0.27 2.41 -17.02
CA ASN A 344 1.72 2.19 -17.01
C ASN A 344 2.51 3.40 -17.57
N VAL A 345 2.01 4.06 -18.62
CA VAL A 345 2.65 5.28 -19.15
C VAL A 345 2.61 6.40 -18.12
N ALA A 346 1.49 6.60 -17.42
CA ALA A 346 1.39 7.59 -16.34
C ALA A 346 2.35 7.26 -15.19
N ALA A 347 2.46 5.98 -14.81
CA ALA A 347 3.40 5.52 -13.80
C ALA A 347 4.87 5.73 -14.22
N PHE A 348 5.20 5.48 -15.50
CA PHE A 348 6.52 5.75 -16.07
C PHE A 348 6.85 7.23 -16.03
N VAL A 349 5.92 8.11 -16.45
CA VAL A 349 6.08 9.57 -16.40
C VAL A 349 6.30 10.04 -14.96
N PHE A 350 5.55 9.50 -13.99
CA PHE A 350 5.70 9.81 -12.58
C PHE A 350 7.08 9.39 -12.05
N ALA A 351 7.52 8.16 -12.35
CA ALA A 351 8.83 7.63 -11.94
C ALA A 351 10.01 8.39 -12.57
N ALA A 352 9.90 8.76 -13.86
CA ALA A 352 10.93 9.51 -14.58
C ALA A 352 10.94 11.01 -14.22
N GLY A 353 9.79 11.54 -13.77
CA GLY A 353 9.65 12.94 -13.35
C GLY A 353 10.28 13.23 -11.98
N ILE A 354 10.21 12.27 -11.05
CA ILE A 354 10.76 12.40 -9.69
C ILE A 354 11.64 11.16 -9.40
N PRO A 355 12.85 11.09 -9.97
CA PRO A 355 13.73 9.91 -9.88
C PRO A 355 14.42 9.77 -8.51
N ILE A 356 13.84 10.31 -7.43
CA ILE A 356 14.29 10.15 -6.05
C ILE A 356 13.23 9.40 -5.27
N PHE A 357 13.60 8.23 -4.77
CA PHE A 357 12.68 7.30 -4.14
C PHE A 357 11.93 7.92 -2.95
N ASN A 358 12.64 8.58 -2.03
CA ASN A 358 12.04 9.23 -0.86
C ASN A 358 10.99 10.30 -1.23
N TYR A 359 11.24 11.11 -2.26
CA TYR A 359 10.30 12.16 -2.65
C TYR A 359 9.08 11.58 -3.38
N LEU A 360 9.30 10.58 -4.22
CA LEU A 360 8.23 9.89 -4.92
C LEU A 360 7.28 9.19 -3.93
N VAL A 361 7.83 8.44 -2.95
CA VAL A 361 7.01 7.80 -1.92
C VAL A 361 6.39 8.81 -0.97
N GLY A 362 7.09 9.90 -0.63
CA GLY A 362 6.58 10.97 0.24
C GLY A 362 5.33 11.66 -0.33
N ILE A 363 5.34 12.02 -1.63
CA ILE A 363 4.17 12.60 -2.32
C ILE A 363 3.00 11.62 -2.29
N THR A 364 3.26 10.36 -2.65
CA THR A 364 2.24 9.31 -2.72
C THR A 364 1.64 9.03 -1.34
N ALA A 365 2.47 8.98 -0.30
CA ALA A 365 2.06 8.79 1.09
C ALA A 365 1.16 9.93 1.57
N SER A 366 1.61 11.16 1.33
CA SER A 366 0.93 12.37 1.83
C SER A 366 -0.43 12.55 1.17
N LEU A 367 -0.52 12.43 -0.15
CA LEU A 367 -1.77 12.67 -0.87
C LEU A 367 -2.81 11.57 -0.67
N PHE A 368 -2.38 10.32 -0.46
CA PHE A 368 -3.28 9.17 -0.52
C PHE A 368 -3.21 8.29 0.72
N ALA A 369 -2.05 7.74 1.08
CA ALA A 369 -1.93 6.81 2.20
C ALA A 369 -2.33 7.46 3.54
N ALA A 370 -2.03 8.75 3.72
CA ALA A 370 -2.47 9.55 4.85
C ALA A 370 -4.00 9.48 5.05
N TRP A 371 -4.77 9.50 3.97
CA TRP A 371 -6.23 9.40 4.01
C TRP A 371 -6.69 7.95 4.10
N TYR A 372 -6.22 7.07 3.21
CA TYR A 372 -6.70 5.68 3.14
C TYR A 372 -6.36 4.85 4.38
N THR A 373 -5.18 5.08 4.97
CA THR A 373 -4.73 4.33 6.15
C THR A 373 -5.01 5.09 7.45
N TYR A 374 -4.82 6.41 7.47
CA TYR A 374 -4.77 7.18 8.73
C TYR A 374 -5.83 8.27 8.89
N GLY A 375 -6.75 8.43 7.94
CA GLY A 375 -7.78 9.49 7.98
C GLY A 375 -9.21 8.96 7.88
N LEU A 376 -9.54 8.29 6.77
CA LEU A 376 -10.90 7.90 6.40
C LEU A 376 -11.56 6.92 7.38
N ALA A 377 -10.75 6.12 8.07
CA ALA A 377 -11.23 5.23 9.13
C ALA A 377 -12.04 5.97 10.22
N GLY A 378 -11.62 7.19 10.56
CA GLY A 378 -12.36 8.03 11.49
C GLY A 378 -13.73 8.45 10.95
N ALA A 379 -13.80 8.77 9.66
CA ALA A 379 -15.05 9.13 9.00
C ALA A 379 -16.02 7.94 8.91
N PHE A 380 -15.50 6.74 8.60
CA PHE A 380 -16.31 5.50 8.60
C PHE A 380 -16.96 5.24 9.95
N TRP A 381 -16.20 5.32 11.05
CA TRP A 381 -16.75 5.10 12.37
C TRP A 381 -17.79 6.17 12.76
N LEU A 382 -17.50 7.46 12.53
CA LEU A 382 -18.42 8.55 12.87
C LEU A 382 -19.73 8.45 12.10
N HIS A 383 -19.67 8.12 10.81
CA HIS A 383 -20.84 7.92 9.97
C HIS A 383 -21.72 6.77 10.49
N ASP A 384 -21.11 5.62 10.80
CA ASP A 384 -21.86 4.46 11.29
C ASP A 384 -22.47 4.70 12.67
N ALA A 385 -21.71 5.29 13.59
CA ALA A 385 -22.23 5.63 14.92
C ALA A 385 -23.43 6.59 14.81
N TYR A 386 -23.38 7.54 13.88
CA TYR A 386 -24.50 8.45 13.65
C TYR A 386 -25.74 7.73 13.10
N HIS A 387 -25.59 6.91 12.07
CA HIS A 387 -26.75 6.32 11.38
C HIS A 387 -27.32 5.08 12.07
N PHE A 388 -26.50 4.30 12.78
CA PHE A 388 -26.94 3.03 13.39
C PHE A 388 -27.10 3.09 14.92
N GLU A 389 -26.44 4.02 15.62
CA GLU A 389 -26.41 4.03 17.09
C GLU A 389 -27.19 5.22 17.72
N GLY A 390 -28.00 5.91 16.93
CA GLY A 390 -28.92 6.95 17.43
C GLY A 390 -28.43 8.39 17.27
N GLY A 391 -27.73 8.69 16.18
CA GLY A 391 -27.36 10.06 15.79
C GLY A 391 -26.37 10.71 16.76
N TYR A 392 -26.59 11.99 17.06
CA TYR A 392 -25.77 12.75 18.01
C TYR A 392 -25.72 12.15 19.42
N SER A 393 -26.74 11.36 19.81
CA SER A 393 -26.70 10.66 21.10
C SER A 393 -25.64 9.58 21.13
N ALA A 394 -25.29 8.94 20.00
CA ALA A 394 -24.26 7.91 19.94
C ALA A 394 -22.89 8.50 20.29
N TRP A 395 -22.56 9.62 19.66
CA TRP A 395 -21.30 10.35 19.87
C TRP A 395 -21.17 10.84 21.32
N SER A 396 -22.27 11.34 21.89
CA SER A 396 -22.29 11.81 23.28
C SER A 396 -22.14 10.68 24.30
N LYS A 397 -22.64 9.48 23.99
CA LYS A 397 -22.52 8.29 24.86
C LYS A 397 -21.15 7.61 24.75
N GLN A 398 -20.42 7.83 23.66
CA GLN A 398 -19.09 7.26 23.43
C GLN A 398 -18.03 8.35 23.17
N PRO A 399 -17.79 9.26 24.14
CA PRO A 399 -16.96 10.45 23.93
C PRO A 399 -15.51 10.10 23.58
N PHE A 400 -14.97 9.02 24.15
CA PHE A 400 -13.62 8.55 23.82
C PHE A 400 -13.50 8.12 22.35
N MET A 401 -14.45 7.32 21.88
CA MET A 401 -14.48 6.86 20.47
C MET A 401 -14.76 8.02 19.51
N PHE A 402 -15.58 8.99 19.91
CA PHE A 402 -15.78 10.19 19.12
C PHE A 402 -14.46 10.97 18.96
N VAL A 403 -13.75 11.24 20.07
CA VAL A 403 -12.49 12.00 20.06
C VAL A 403 -11.42 11.30 19.24
N ILE A 404 -11.20 9.99 19.42
CA ILE A 404 -10.15 9.27 18.66
C ILE A 404 -10.43 9.26 17.16
N ASN A 405 -11.70 9.17 16.73
CA ASN A 405 -12.05 9.19 15.31
C ASN A 405 -11.96 10.58 14.69
N VAL A 406 -12.30 11.63 15.44
CA VAL A 406 -12.04 13.01 15.01
C VAL A 406 -10.53 13.26 14.89
N LEU A 407 -9.74 12.84 15.89
CA LEU A 407 -8.28 12.91 15.83
C LEU A 407 -7.69 12.09 14.68
N THR A 408 -8.30 10.96 14.32
CA THR A 408 -7.91 10.16 13.15
C THR A 408 -8.06 10.98 11.86
N ILE A 409 -9.21 11.63 11.65
CA ILE A 409 -9.41 12.49 10.47
C ILE A 409 -8.39 13.63 10.45
N LEU A 410 -8.15 14.28 11.60
CA LEU A 410 -7.18 15.37 11.72
C LEU A 410 -5.75 14.89 11.48
N ALA A 411 -5.39 13.68 11.92
CA ALA A 411 -4.09 13.07 11.67
C ALA A 411 -3.87 12.82 10.17
N GLY A 412 -4.86 12.27 9.46
CA GLY A 412 -4.80 12.12 8.01
C GLY A 412 -4.60 13.47 7.30
N GLY A 413 -5.34 14.51 7.70
CA GLY A 413 -5.16 15.87 7.18
C GLY A 413 -3.78 16.48 7.49
N PHE A 414 -3.29 16.29 8.72
CA PHE A 414 -1.98 16.78 9.14
C PHE A 414 -0.84 16.09 8.38
N ILE A 415 -0.88 14.75 8.23
CA ILE A 415 0.10 14.00 7.45
C ILE A 415 0.04 14.42 5.98
N CYS A 416 -1.16 14.63 5.43
CA CYS A 416 -1.33 15.09 4.05
C CYS A 416 -0.69 16.46 3.81
N VAL A 417 -1.02 17.47 4.62
CA VAL A 417 -0.53 18.84 4.43
C VAL A 417 0.95 18.94 4.80
N GLY A 418 1.34 18.44 5.96
CA GLY A 418 2.72 18.49 6.44
C GLY A 418 3.66 17.69 5.56
N GLY A 419 3.24 16.51 5.09
CA GLY A 419 4.04 15.64 4.25
C GLY A 419 4.21 16.18 2.84
N LEU A 420 3.15 16.78 2.26
CA LEU A 420 3.24 17.44 0.98
C LEU A 420 4.16 18.67 1.05
N TYR A 421 4.00 19.51 2.09
CA TYR A 421 4.89 20.64 2.32
C TYR A 421 6.34 20.19 2.47
N ALA A 422 6.61 19.20 3.32
CA ALA A 422 7.95 18.71 3.57
C ALA A 422 8.59 18.16 2.28
N THR A 423 7.85 17.34 1.53
CA THR A 423 8.39 16.76 0.30
C THR A 423 8.65 17.81 -0.78
N ILE A 424 7.75 18.79 -0.95
CA ILE A 424 7.94 19.89 -1.91
C ILE A 424 9.12 20.77 -1.48
N ALA A 425 9.21 21.14 -0.20
CA ALA A 425 10.31 21.97 0.30
C ALA A 425 11.66 21.27 0.14
N SER A 426 11.76 19.98 0.47
CA SER A 426 12.97 19.18 0.24
C SER A 426 13.30 19.04 -1.25
N LEU A 427 12.30 18.89 -2.12
CA LEU A 427 12.51 18.81 -3.57
C LEU A 427 13.06 20.14 -4.13
N ILE A 428 12.53 21.28 -3.68
CA ILE A 428 13.03 22.61 -4.06
C ILE A 428 14.46 22.78 -3.57
N ALA A 429 14.74 22.45 -2.31
CA ALA A 429 16.09 22.55 -1.75
C ALA A 429 17.10 21.67 -2.51
N ALA A 430 16.73 20.44 -2.85
CA ALA A 430 17.57 19.54 -3.66
C ALA A 430 17.77 20.07 -5.10
N SER A 431 16.76 20.74 -5.66
CA SER A 431 16.86 21.43 -6.96
C SER A 431 17.86 22.56 -6.91
N ASP A 432 17.75 23.43 -5.90
CA ASP A 432 18.58 24.61 -5.73
C ASP A 432 20.04 24.24 -5.42
N ALA A 433 20.25 23.10 -4.74
CA ALA A 433 21.57 22.52 -4.49
C ALA A 433 22.20 21.84 -5.73
N GLY A 434 21.44 21.64 -6.81
CA GLY A 434 21.90 20.91 -8.00
C GLY A 434 22.04 19.41 -7.80
N GLU A 435 21.39 18.86 -6.77
CA GLU A 435 21.40 17.43 -6.43
C GLU A 435 20.37 16.62 -7.23
N LEU A 436 19.39 17.30 -7.82
CA LEU A 436 18.42 16.68 -8.72
C LEU A 436 19.00 16.50 -10.12
N ALA A 437 19.07 15.23 -10.57
CA ALA A 437 19.16 14.94 -11.99
C ALA A 437 17.95 15.54 -12.70
N THR A 438 18.13 16.15 -13.88
CA THR A 438 16.98 16.76 -14.54
C THR A 438 15.99 15.66 -14.99
N PRO A 439 14.67 15.92 -14.93
CA PRO A 439 13.66 14.94 -15.30
C PRO A 439 13.89 14.40 -16.73
N PHE A 440 13.67 13.10 -16.91
CA PHE A 440 13.82 12.42 -18.20
C PHE A 440 15.24 12.45 -18.80
N GLN A 441 16.28 12.65 -17.99
CA GLN A 441 17.66 12.50 -18.46
C GLN A 441 18.19 11.06 -18.37
N CYS A 442 19.06 10.74 -19.33
CA CYS A 442 20.16 9.81 -19.14
C CYS A 442 21.29 10.58 -18.44
#